data_AF-A0A371J2U7-F1
#
_entry.id   AF-A0A371J2U7-F1
#
_cell.length_a   1.000
_cell.length_b   1.000
_cell.length_c   1.000
_cell.angle_alpha   90.00
_cell.angle_beta   90.00
_cell.angle_gamma   90.00
#
_symmetry.space_group_name_H-M   'P 1'
#
loop_
_entity.id
_entity.type
_entity.pdbx_description
1 polymer ?
#
loop_
_entity_poly.entity_id
_entity_poly.type
_entity_poly.pdbx_seq_one_letter_code
_entity_poly.pdbx_strand_id
1 'polypeptide(L)'
;MFINQGIIEILLYEAKYSTDYDIEKVFLKACKKEKLSYKDIATLLQIEDEKHLDKLFEIAGRVNTHHAGPIDVDLRTTATTTDNYRNLKEEGICTYMLFQETYHLETYLRNYGKSITDDYYYHITAFDRAIEAGLEDVGTGVLLGLANPKFEVLALTMHNEHIENKYGIGFSNILFPRLKITEHMTSEEYPNIVNDTAFKKIIAITRLSLPLSNLIMSTRETNQLKNDFLECGGSQVSADF
;
A
#
# COMPACT_ATOMS: atom_id res chain seq x y z
N MET A 1 1.17 18.41 6.12
CA MET A 1 0.75 17.33 5.20
C MET A 1 1.90 16.36 5.07
N PHE A 2 1.76 15.10 5.48
CA PHE A 2 2.85 14.11 5.45
C PHE A 2 3.08 13.49 4.07
N ILE A 3 2.10 13.59 3.15
CA ILE A 3 2.30 13.29 1.73
C ILE A 3 2.75 14.54 1.00
N ASN A 4 3.93 14.46 0.37
CA ASN A 4 4.46 15.52 -0.46
C ASN A 4 4.57 15.04 -1.91
N GLN A 5 3.59 15.40 -2.74
CA GLN A 5 3.51 14.95 -4.14
C GLN A 5 4.77 15.34 -4.94
N GLY A 6 5.28 16.56 -4.75
CA GLY A 6 6.47 17.05 -5.46
C GLY A 6 7.73 16.26 -5.12
N ILE A 7 7.92 15.87 -3.85
CA ILE A 7 9.05 15.00 -3.46
C ILE A 7 8.91 13.62 -4.12
N ILE A 8 7.71 13.04 -4.13
CA ILE A 8 7.47 11.74 -4.76
C ILE A 8 7.78 11.81 -6.27
N GLU A 9 7.32 12.85 -6.95
CA GLU A 9 7.59 13.07 -8.37
C GLU A 9 9.09 13.20 -8.67
N ILE A 10 9.83 13.97 -7.85
CA ILE A 10 11.29 14.11 -7.98
C ILE A 10 11.98 12.75 -7.78
N LEU A 11 11.63 12.01 -6.72
CA LEU A 11 12.20 10.69 -6.44
C LEU A 11 11.98 9.72 -7.61
N LEU A 12 10.74 9.66 -8.11
CA LEU A 12 10.42 8.81 -9.25
C LEU A 12 11.13 9.25 -10.53
N TYR A 13 11.27 10.56 -10.75
CA TYR A 13 11.99 11.09 -11.90
C TYR A 13 13.48 10.73 -11.85
N GLU A 14 14.15 11.01 -10.73
CA GLU A 14 15.57 10.68 -10.52
C GLU A 14 15.84 9.18 -10.63
N ALA A 15 14.95 8.36 -10.05
CA ALA A 15 15.10 6.91 -10.06
C ALA A 15 15.11 6.29 -11.46
N LYS A 16 14.56 6.97 -12.49
CA LYS A 16 14.61 6.49 -13.89
C LYS A 16 16.04 6.33 -14.41
N TYR A 17 16.99 7.03 -13.80
CA TYR A 17 18.40 7.02 -14.17
C TYR A 17 19.23 6.11 -13.25
N SER A 18 18.59 5.30 -12.41
CA SER A 18 19.28 4.33 -11.56
C SER A 18 20.01 3.30 -12.43
N THR A 19 21.27 3.03 -12.08
CA THR A 19 22.07 2.00 -12.75
C THR A 19 21.83 0.63 -12.12
N ASP A 20 22.26 -0.44 -12.80
CA ASP A 20 22.29 -1.79 -12.23
C ASP A 20 23.01 -1.82 -10.87
N TYR A 21 24.07 -1.02 -10.73
CA TYR A 21 24.81 -0.91 -9.47
C TYR A 21 23.97 -0.30 -8.34
N ASP A 22 23.13 0.68 -8.66
CA ASP A 22 22.23 1.29 -7.68
C ASP A 22 21.15 0.29 -7.24
N ILE A 23 20.56 -0.44 -8.20
CA ILE A 23 19.58 -1.50 -7.93
C ILE A 23 20.19 -2.59 -7.05
N GLU A 24 21.39 -3.06 -7.39
CA GLU A 24 22.11 -4.09 -6.65
C GLU A 24 22.44 -3.64 -5.21
N LYS A 25 22.77 -2.37 -5.00
CA LYS A 25 22.92 -1.81 -3.65
C LYS A 25 21.62 -1.89 -2.86
N VAL A 26 20.49 -1.57 -3.47
CA VAL A 26 19.19 -1.68 -2.79
C VAL A 26 18.88 -3.13 -2.42
N PHE A 27 19.14 -4.08 -3.31
CA PHE A 27 18.99 -5.50 -3.00
C PHE A 27 19.87 -5.96 -1.84
N LEU A 28 21.11 -5.48 -1.75
CA LEU A 28 21.99 -5.79 -0.62
C LEU A 28 21.42 -5.27 0.70
N LYS A 29 20.84 -4.06 0.73
CA LYS A 29 20.16 -3.53 1.92
C LYS A 29 18.95 -4.39 2.29
N ALA A 30 18.11 -4.73 1.32
CA ALA A 30 16.92 -5.55 1.51
C ALA A 30 17.25 -6.94 2.06
N CYS A 31 18.28 -7.62 1.53
CA CYS A 31 18.77 -8.91 2.03
C CYS A 31 19.24 -8.86 3.49
N LYS A 32 19.77 -7.71 3.92
CA LYS A 32 20.18 -7.47 5.31
C LYS A 32 19.04 -7.00 6.21
N LYS A 33 17.82 -6.86 5.67
CA LYS A 33 16.64 -6.32 6.36
C LYS A 33 16.88 -4.90 6.91
N GLU A 34 17.71 -4.12 6.22
CA GLU A 34 17.90 -2.70 6.51
C GLU A 34 16.67 -1.90 6.02
N LYS A 35 16.28 -0.85 6.76
CA LYS A 35 15.19 0.04 6.34
C LYS A 35 15.54 0.69 5.00
N LEU A 36 14.67 0.53 4.01
CA LEU A 36 14.84 1.15 2.69
C LEU A 36 14.44 2.63 2.76
N SER A 37 15.25 3.50 2.16
CA SER A 37 14.89 4.91 1.99
C SER A 37 13.87 5.08 0.86
N TYR A 38 13.19 6.23 0.81
CA TYR A 38 12.29 6.54 -0.32
C TYR A 38 13.00 6.49 -1.68
N LYS A 39 14.29 6.85 -1.74
CA LYS A 39 15.10 6.72 -2.96
C LYS A 39 15.33 5.25 -3.33
N ASP A 40 15.64 4.40 -2.35
CA ASP A 40 15.80 2.97 -2.57
C ASP A 40 14.50 2.35 -3.14
N ILE A 41 13.36 2.71 -2.56
CA ILE A 41 12.03 2.26 -3.00
C ILE A 41 11.72 2.77 -4.42
N ALA A 42 11.97 4.05 -4.68
CA ALA A 42 11.81 4.63 -6.01
C ALA A 42 12.68 3.92 -7.07
N THR A 43 13.92 3.59 -6.73
CA THR A 43 14.82 2.80 -7.59
C THR A 43 14.22 1.43 -7.93
N LEU A 44 13.72 0.69 -6.93
CA LEU A 44 13.09 -0.62 -7.19
C LEU A 44 11.83 -0.50 -8.06
N LEU A 45 11.04 0.56 -7.88
CA LEU A 45 9.82 0.79 -8.67
C LEU A 45 10.11 1.01 -10.16
N GLN A 46 11.33 1.43 -10.52
CA GLN A 46 11.76 1.62 -11.91
C GLN A 46 12.35 0.37 -12.58
N ILE A 47 12.48 -0.74 -11.87
CA ILE A 47 12.93 -2.01 -12.45
C ILE A 47 11.89 -2.49 -13.48
N GLU A 48 12.35 -2.77 -14.70
CA GLU A 48 11.52 -3.36 -15.76
C GLU A 48 12.18 -4.61 -16.40
N ASP A 49 13.48 -4.85 -16.17
CA ASP A 49 14.16 -6.03 -16.72
C ASP A 49 13.88 -7.29 -15.91
N GLU A 50 13.74 -8.42 -16.62
CA GLU A 50 13.33 -9.70 -16.05
C GLU A 50 14.30 -10.21 -14.98
N LYS A 51 15.61 -10.06 -15.20
CA LYS A 51 16.65 -10.51 -14.26
C LYS A 51 16.52 -9.85 -12.89
N HIS A 52 16.35 -8.52 -12.84
CA HIS A 52 16.15 -7.83 -11.57
C HIS A 52 14.76 -8.07 -10.98
N LEU A 53 13.72 -8.27 -11.80
CA LEU A 53 12.38 -8.65 -11.30
C LEU A 53 12.41 -10.01 -10.58
N ASP A 54 13.04 -11.02 -11.17
CA ASP A 54 13.17 -12.34 -10.56
C ASP A 54 13.88 -12.26 -9.21
N LYS A 55 14.98 -11.49 -9.17
CA LYS A 55 15.74 -11.26 -7.94
C LYS A 55 14.92 -10.51 -6.89
N LEU A 56 14.15 -9.50 -7.30
CA LEU A 56 13.24 -8.77 -6.41
C LEU A 56 12.21 -9.72 -5.78
N PHE A 57 11.58 -10.57 -6.59
CA PHE A 57 10.59 -11.55 -6.10
C PHE A 57 11.21 -12.56 -5.15
N GLU A 58 12.41 -13.07 -5.47
CA GLU A 58 13.13 -13.99 -4.60
C GLU A 58 13.45 -13.37 -3.23
N ILE A 59 13.96 -12.13 -3.21
CA ILE A 59 14.30 -11.43 -1.96
C ILE A 59 13.03 -11.15 -1.15
N ALA A 60 11.96 -10.66 -1.78
CA ALA A 60 10.69 -10.40 -1.10
C ALA A 60 10.07 -11.67 -0.51
N GLY A 61 10.10 -12.78 -1.24
CA GLY A 61 9.64 -14.09 -0.76
C GLY A 61 10.41 -14.57 0.47
N ARG A 62 11.71 -14.29 0.57
CA ARG A 62 12.54 -14.62 1.75
C ARG A 62 12.29 -13.71 2.95
N VAL A 63 11.93 -12.45 2.73
CA VAL A 63 11.55 -11.51 3.79
C VAL A 63 10.16 -11.82 4.35
N ASN A 64 9.34 -12.60 3.62
CA ASN A 64 8.01 -12.98 4.03
C ASN A 64 8.02 -13.74 5.37
N THR A 65 7.77 -13.02 6.45
CA THR A 65 7.52 -13.59 7.76
C THR A 65 6.08 -14.08 7.77
N HIS A 66 5.87 -15.38 7.94
CA HIS A 66 4.54 -15.96 8.15
C HIS A 66 3.94 -15.41 9.46
N HIS A 67 3.32 -14.23 9.41
CA HIS A 67 2.46 -13.74 10.47
C HIS A 67 1.02 -14.09 10.11
N ALA A 68 0.67 -15.36 10.27
CA ALA A 68 -0.72 -15.80 10.28
C ALA A 68 -1.24 -15.69 11.72
N GLY A 69 -1.38 -14.46 12.22
CA GLY A 69 -2.35 -14.19 13.28
C GLY A 69 -3.76 -14.19 12.66
N PRO A 70 -4.82 -14.55 13.41
CA PRO A 70 -6.18 -14.34 12.92
C PRO A 70 -6.37 -12.86 12.54
N ILE A 71 -7.10 -12.61 11.45
CA ILE A 71 -7.67 -11.28 11.22
C ILE A 71 -8.76 -11.13 12.29
N ASP A 72 -8.44 -10.40 13.36
CA ASP A 72 -9.42 -10.00 14.35
C ASP A 72 -10.51 -9.16 13.67
N VAL A 73 -11.67 -8.94 14.31
CA VAL A 73 -12.85 -8.32 13.68
C VAL A 73 -12.48 -6.95 13.05
N ASP A 74 -12.31 -6.96 11.72
CA ASP A 74 -12.02 -5.80 10.89
C ASP A 74 -13.31 -5.03 10.59
N LEU A 75 -13.39 -3.77 11.01
CA LEU A 75 -14.40 -2.86 10.45
C LEU A 75 -13.82 -2.07 9.29
N ARG A 76 -14.34 -2.33 8.09
CA ARG A 76 -14.10 -1.51 6.88
C ARG A 76 -15.21 -0.48 6.75
N THR A 77 -14.92 0.76 7.11
CA THR A 77 -15.88 1.87 7.06
C THR A 77 -15.21 3.16 6.56
N THR A 78 -15.99 4.22 6.37
CA THR A 78 -15.51 5.52 5.87
C THR A 78 -14.81 6.33 6.95
N ALA A 79 -14.13 7.40 6.54
CA ALA A 79 -13.55 8.37 7.46
C ALA A 79 -14.65 9.04 8.30
N THR A 80 -14.46 9.10 9.61
CA THR A 80 -15.48 9.61 10.53
C THR A 80 -14.85 10.43 11.67
N THR A 81 -15.68 10.85 12.61
CA THR A 81 -15.29 11.69 13.74
C THR A 81 -14.60 10.88 14.84
N THR A 82 -13.80 11.55 15.66
CA THR A 82 -13.17 10.93 16.85
C THR A 82 -14.19 10.29 17.79
N ASP A 83 -15.38 10.89 17.96
CA ASP A 83 -16.43 10.31 18.81
C ASP A 83 -16.95 8.97 18.25
N ASN A 84 -17.14 8.88 16.94
CA ASN A 84 -17.53 7.62 16.31
C ASN A 84 -16.41 6.57 16.45
N TYR A 85 -15.14 6.95 16.34
CA TYR A 85 -14.03 6.03 16.60
C TYR A 85 -13.98 5.54 18.05
N ARG A 86 -14.31 6.38 19.04
CA ARG A 86 -14.44 5.94 20.44
C ARG A 86 -15.56 4.93 20.59
N ASN A 87 -16.72 5.16 19.96
CA ASN A 87 -17.82 4.20 19.98
C ASN A 87 -17.38 2.85 19.38
N LEU A 88 -16.64 2.84 18.26
CA LEU A 88 -16.10 1.61 17.67
C LEU A 88 -15.16 0.86 18.62
N LYS A 89 -14.32 1.59 19.36
CA LYS A 89 -13.46 1.00 20.40
C LYS A 89 -14.28 0.38 21.53
N GLU A 90 -15.34 1.05 21.97
CA GLU A 90 -16.26 0.54 23.01
C GLU A 90 -17.03 -0.70 22.55
N GLU A 91 -17.34 -0.80 21.26
CA GLU A 91 -17.96 -1.98 20.64
C GLU A 91 -16.99 -3.16 20.46
N GLY A 92 -15.70 -2.98 20.76
CA GLY A 92 -14.68 -4.03 20.70
C GLY A 92 -14.11 -4.28 19.31
N ILE A 93 -14.17 -3.30 18.40
CA ILE A 93 -13.45 -3.38 17.13
C ILE A 93 -11.94 -3.46 17.41
N CYS A 94 -11.30 -4.49 16.84
CA CYS A 94 -9.86 -4.71 17.02
C CYS A 94 -9.04 -3.86 16.06
N THR A 95 -9.37 -3.92 14.77
CA THR A 95 -8.61 -3.26 13.70
C THR A 95 -9.51 -2.36 12.89
N TYR A 96 -9.15 -1.08 12.80
CA TYR A 96 -9.83 -0.13 11.93
C TYR A 96 -9.22 -0.12 10.54
N MET A 97 -10.04 -0.43 9.53
CA MET A 97 -9.61 -0.48 8.14
C MET A 97 -10.27 0.64 7.32
N LEU A 98 -9.44 1.41 6.62
CA LEU A 98 -9.91 2.44 5.68
C LEU A 98 -9.07 2.41 4.41
N PHE A 99 -9.72 2.38 3.24
CA PHE A 99 -8.99 2.51 1.98
C PHE A 99 -8.83 3.98 1.67
N GLN A 100 -7.58 4.41 1.49
CA GLN A 100 -7.31 5.75 0.97
C GLN A 100 -7.75 5.89 -0.49
N GLU A 101 -7.90 4.77 -1.19
CA GLU A 101 -8.19 4.64 -2.62
C GLU A 101 -7.06 5.15 -3.51
N THR A 102 -6.70 6.42 -3.39
CA THR A 102 -5.57 7.05 -4.08
C THR A 102 -4.99 8.17 -3.22
N TYR A 103 -3.66 8.21 -3.14
CA TYR A 103 -2.91 9.30 -2.51
C TYR A 103 -2.64 10.46 -3.48
N HIS A 104 -2.96 10.31 -4.76
CA HIS A 104 -2.76 11.37 -5.73
C HIS A 104 -3.94 12.35 -5.66
N LEU A 105 -3.70 13.55 -5.12
CA LEU A 105 -4.75 14.52 -4.76
C LEU A 105 -5.70 14.81 -5.93
N GLU A 106 -5.14 15.08 -7.11
CA GLU A 106 -5.89 15.43 -8.31
C GLU A 106 -6.70 14.24 -8.83
N THR A 107 -6.26 13.01 -8.59
CA THR A 107 -7.07 11.81 -8.92
C THR A 107 -8.16 11.60 -7.88
N TYR A 108 -7.85 11.80 -6.60
CA TYR A 108 -8.82 11.69 -5.54
C TYR A 108 -9.98 12.67 -5.75
N LEU A 109 -9.70 13.96 -5.96
CA LEU A 109 -10.72 15.00 -6.17
C LEU A 109 -11.54 14.83 -7.46
N ARG A 110 -11.05 14.05 -8.44
CA ARG A 110 -11.82 13.70 -9.63
C ARG A 110 -12.88 12.63 -9.38
N ASN A 111 -12.60 11.70 -8.45
CA ASN A 111 -13.45 10.54 -8.16
C ASN A 111 -14.30 10.73 -6.90
N TYR A 112 -13.78 11.46 -5.93
CA TYR A 112 -14.30 11.68 -4.58
C TYR A 112 -14.41 13.19 -4.28
N GLY A 113 -14.77 13.58 -3.05
CA GLY A 113 -14.91 15.00 -2.67
C GLY A 113 -16.31 15.59 -2.77
N LYS A 114 -17.34 14.73 -2.91
CA LYS A 114 -18.75 15.17 -2.94
C LYS A 114 -19.37 15.32 -1.54
N SER A 115 -18.64 14.94 -0.50
CA SER A 115 -19.08 15.00 0.91
C SER A 115 -17.91 15.36 1.83
N ILE A 116 -18.21 15.74 3.07
CA ILE A 116 -17.19 16.06 4.09
C ILE A 116 -16.33 14.82 4.43
N THR A 117 -16.94 13.63 4.44
CA THR A 117 -16.22 12.36 4.70
C THR A 117 -15.32 11.95 3.54
N ASP A 118 -15.54 12.55 2.37
CA ASP A 118 -14.73 12.37 1.16
C ASP A 118 -13.86 13.60 0.88
N ASP A 119 -13.70 14.54 1.82
CA ASP A 119 -12.65 15.55 1.70
C ASP A 119 -11.29 14.86 1.85
N TYR A 120 -10.36 15.13 0.93
CA TYR A 120 -9.07 14.44 0.89
C TYR A 120 -8.29 14.55 2.20
N TYR A 121 -8.25 15.74 2.81
CA TYR A 121 -7.49 15.99 4.03
C TYR A 121 -8.18 15.38 5.25
N TYR A 122 -9.51 15.44 5.29
CA TYR A 122 -10.29 14.76 6.32
C TYR A 122 -10.12 13.24 6.24
N HIS A 123 -10.09 12.69 5.02
CA HIS A 123 -9.99 11.26 4.77
C HIS A 123 -8.60 10.71 5.11
N ILE A 124 -7.53 11.35 4.62
CA ILE A 124 -6.17 10.87 4.84
C ILE A 124 -5.75 10.97 6.32
N THR A 125 -6.28 11.92 7.07
CA THR A 125 -6.03 12.07 8.52
C THR A 125 -6.99 11.28 9.40
N ALA A 126 -7.82 10.39 8.82
CA ALA A 126 -8.73 9.53 9.57
C ALA A 126 -7.98 8.57 10.51
N PHE A 127 -6.82 8.07 10.10
CA PHE A 127 -6.00 7.18 10.93
C PHE A 127 -5.48 7.89 12.18
N ASP A 128 -5.03 9.13 12.06
CA ASP A 128 -4.67 9.95 13.22
C ASP A 128 -5.84 10.04 14.22
N ARG A 129 -7.04 10.36 13.73
CA ARG A 129 -8.23 10.46 14.59
C ARG A 129 -8.63 9.13 15.22
N ALA A 130 -8.49 8.02 14.50
CA ALA A 130 -8.80 6.68 14.98
C ALA A 130 -7.84 6.28 16.10
N ILE A 131 -6.53 6.49 15.91
CA ILE A 131 -5.51 6.17 16.91
C ILE A 131 -5.66 7.06 18.15
N GLU A 132 -5.87 8.36 17.96
CA GLU A 132 -6.13 9.32 19.05
C GLU A 132 -7.43 8.98 19.83
N ALA A 133 -8.36 8.23 19.22
CA ALA A 133 -9.56 7.72 19.87
C ALA A 133 -9.38 6.36 20.60
N GLY A 134 -8.19 5.76 20.54
CA GLY A 134 -7.85 4.50 21.22
C GLY A 134 -7.93 3.24 20.34
N LEU A 135 -8.11 3.38 19.03
CA LEU A 135 -7.96 2.28 18.08
C LEU A 135 -6.46 2.09 17.79
N GLU A 136 -5.83 1.18 18.52
CA GLU A 136 -4.38 0.95 18.51
C GLU A 136 -3.91 0.07 17.35
N ASP A 137 -4.85 -0.46 16.56
CA ASP A 137 -4.56 -1.21 15.36
C ASP A 137 -5.33 -0.65 14.16
N VAL A 138 -4.59 -0.31 13.11
CA VAL A 138 -5.13 0.30 11.89
C VAL A 138 -4.52 -0.35 10.65
N GLY A 139 -5.32 -0.47 9.61
CA GLY A 139 -4.84 -0.87 8.30
C GLY A 139 -5.47 -0.09 7.16
N THR A 140 -4.82 -0.16 6.01
CA THR A 140 -5.13 0.71 4.87
C THR A 140 -5.27 -0.08 3.57
N GLY A 141 -5.70 0.62 2.52
CA GLY A 141 -5.75 0.06 1.18
C GLY A 141 -5.62 1.12 0.09
N VAL A 142 -5.09 0.69 -1.05
CA VAL A 142 -4.87 1.52 -2.23
C VAL A 142 -5.49 0.83 -3.44
N LEU A 143 -6.39 1.52 -4.15
CA LEU A 143 -7.00 1.02 -5.37
C LEU A 143 -6.07 1.25 -6.57
N LEU A 144 -5.30 0.22 -6.88
CA LEU A 144 -4.35 0.24 -7.99
C LEU A 144 -5.09 0.36 -9.33
N GLY A 145 -4.71 1.35 -10.13
CA GLY A 145 -5.34 1.65 -11.42
C GLY A 145 -5.92 3.06 -11.52
N LEU A 146 -6.20 3.73 -10.39
CA LEU A 146 -6.72 5.11 -10.38
C LEU A 146 -5.63 6.13 -10.75
N ALA A 147 -4.45 6.02 -10.14
CA ALA A 147 -3.29 6.87 -10.41
C ALA A 147 -2.04 6.03 -10.64
N ASN A 148 -0.90 6.70 -10.87
CA ASN A 148 0.38 6.03 -11.10
C ASN A 148 0.73 5.11 -9.91
N PRO A 149 0.83 3.79 -10.10
CA PRO A 149 1.04 2.86 -8.99
C PRO A 149 2.39 3.08 -8.27
N LYS A 150 3.40 3.61 -8.97
CA LYS A 150 4.70 3.92 -8.35
C LYS A 150 4.59 5.08 -7.36
N PHE A 151 3.73 6.06 -7.67
CA PHE A 151 3.42 7.17 -6.77
C PHE A 151 2.71 6.66 -5.51
N GLU A 152 1.70 5.81 -5.71
CA GLU A 152 0.88 5.28 -4.62
C GLU A 152 1.70 4.51 -3.57
N VAL A 153 2.67 3.70 -4.01
CA VAL A 153 3.54 2.93 -3.10
C VAL A 153 4.43 3.85 -2.26
N LEU A 154 5.00 4.90 -2.86
CA LEU A 154 5.81 5.87 -2.13
C LEU A 154 4.95 6.67 -1.13
N ALA A 155 3.77 7.11 -1.55
CA ALA A 155 2.85 7.83 -0.68
C ALA A 155 2.37 6.96 0.49
N LEU A 156 2.02 5.69 0.24
CA LEU A 156 1.69 4.72 1.29
C LEU A 156 2.84 4.55 2.28
N THR A 157 4.09 4.45 1.80
CA THR A 157 5.27 4.34 2.66
C THR A 157 5.44 5.61 3.52
N MET A 158 5.26 6.80 2.93
CA MET A 158 5.28 8.08 3.66
C MET A 158 4.17 8.16 4.72
N HIS A 159 2.99 7.64 4.43
CA HIS A 159 1.89 7.58 5.38
C HIS A 159 2.23 6.64 6.54
N ASN A 160 2.74 5.45 6.26
CA ASN A 160 3.17 4.52 7.29
C ASN A 160 4.25 5.15 8.19
N GLU A 161 5.25 5.80 7.61
CA GLU A 161 6.30 6.49 8.38
C GLU A 161 5.74 7.64 9.25
N HIS A 162 4.71 8.35 8.80
CA HIS A 162 4.01 9.35 9.63
C HIS A 162 3.37 8.70 10.87
N ILE A 163 2.64 7.60 10.69
CA ILE A 163 2.00 6.88 11.78
C ILE A 163 3.06 6.31 12.75
N GLU A 164 4.14 5.70 12.23
CA GLU A 164 5.25 5.18 13.02
C GLU A 164 5.91 6.26 13.86
N ASN A 165 6.23 7.40 13.25
CA ASN A 165 6.91 8.49 13.95
C ASN A 165 6.01 9.16 15.00
N LYS A 166 4.70 9.27 14.76
CA LYS A 166 3.77 9.98 15.66
C LYS A 166 3.25 9.09 16.78
N TYR A 167 3.04 7.80 16.52
CA TYR A 167 2.33 6.90 17.44
C TYR A 167 3.12 5.64 17.83
N GLY A 168 4.27 5.38 17.20
CA GLY A 168 5.08 4.18 17.47
C GLY A 168 4.51 2.87 16.92
N ILE A 169 3.48 2.95 16.08
CA ILE A 169 2.85 1.82 15.38
C ILE A 169 2.85 2.07 13.86
N GLY A 170 2.75 1.03 13.05
CA GLY A 170 2.56 1.14 11.60
C GLY A 170 1.19 0.59 11.18
N PHE A 171 0.91 0.59 9.88
CA PHE A 171 -0.25 -0.14 9.37
C PHE A 171 -0.04 -1.64 9.56
N SER A 172 -0.94 -2.29 10.30
CA SER A 172 -0.90 -3.74 10.49
C SER A 172 -1.29 -4.48 9.23
N ASN A 173 -2.25 -3.96 8.47
CA ASN A 173 -2.82 -4.59 7.29
C ASN A 173 -2.81 -3.62 6.11
N ILE A 174 -2.38 -4.10 4.94
CA ILE A 174 -2.35 -3.32 3.71
C ILE A 174 -2.97 -4.13 2.58
N LEU A 175 -3.97 -3.55 1.91
CA LEU A 175 -4.64 -4.16 0.77
C LEU A 175 -4.37 -3.39 -0.52
N PHE A 176 -4.22 -4.14 -1.61
CA PHE A 176 -4.04 -3.60 -2.95
C PHE A 176 -5.11 -4.11 -3.90
N PRO A 177 -6.40 -3.74 -3.73
CA PRO A 177 -7.39 -4.03 -4.75
C PRO A 177 -6.95 -3.43 -6.09
N ARG A 178 -7.16 -4.16 -7.18
CA ARG A 178 -6.93 -3.66 -8.54
C ARG A 178 -8.24 -3.27 -9.18
N LEU A 179 -8.23 -2.13 -9.86
CA LEU A 179 -9.29 -1.76 -10.77
C LEU A 179 -9.37 -2.79 -11.90
N LYS A 180 -10.57 -3.32 -12.13
CA LYS A 180 -10.85 -4.23 -13.25
C LYS A 180 -11.63 -3.43 -14.28
N ILE A 181 -11.12 -3.39 -15.51
CA ILE A 181 -11.82 -2.74 -16.64
C ILE A 181 -13.10 -3.53 -16.90
N THR A 182 -14.23 -2.83 -16.95
CA THR A 182 -15.52 -3.39 -17.38
C THR A 182 -15.80 -3.03 -18.84
N GLU A 183 -16.82 -3.62 -19.45
CA GLU A 183 -17.19 -3.36 -20.86
C GLU A 183 -17.55 -1.89 -21.16
N HIS A 184 -17.78 -1.07 -20.12
CA HIS A 184 -18.10 0.35 -20.22
C HIS A 184 -16.92 1.28 -19.92
N MET A 185 -15.71 0.73 -19.74
CA MET A 185 -14.51 1.50 -19.41
C MET A 185 -13.48 1.38 -20.52
N THR A 186 -12.81 2.49 -20.83
CA THR A 186 -11.71 2.52 -21.80
C THR A 186 -10.35 2.55 -21.10
N SER A 187 -9.33 2.03 -21.78
CA SER A 187 -7.94 2.13 -21.30
C SER A 187 -7.42 3.57 -21.26
N GLU A 188 -8.03 4.47 -22.04
CA GLU A 188 -7.69 5.90 -22.07
C GLU A 188 -8.16 6.62 -20.80
N GLU A 189 -9.33 6.23 -20.27
CA GLU A 189 -9.85 6.74 -18.99
C GLU A 189 -9.03 6.24 -17.79
N TYR A 190 -8.43 5.05 -17.91
CA TYR A 190 -7.64 4.41 -16.84
C TYR A 190 -6.27 3.94 -17.35
N PRO A 191 -5.34 4.87 -17.64
CA PRO A 191 -4.04 4.52 -18.21
C PRO A 191 -3.10 3.78 -17.24
N ASN A 192 -3.45 3.75 -15.95
CA ASN A 192 -2.60 3.19 -14.90
C ASN A 192 -3.00 1.76 -14.49
N ILE A 193 -3.80 1.06 -15.31
CA ILE A 193 -4.23 -0.30 -15.03
C ILE A 193 -3.02 -1.21 -14.79
N VAL A 194 -3.08 -1.96 -13.69
CA VAL A 194 -1.96 -2.77 -13.19
C VAL A 194 -2.14 -4.22 -13.63
N ASN A 195 -1.27 -4.67 -14.54
CA ASN A 195 -1.18 -6.08 -14.92
C ASN A 195 -0.54 -6.94 -13.82
N ASP A 196 -0.51 -8.27 -14.00
CA ASP A 196 -0.07 -9.21 -12.96
C ASP A 196 1.41 -9.04 -12.59
N THR A 197 2.30 -8.81 -13.55
CA THR A 197 3.73 -8.56 -13.29
C THR A 197 3.95 -7.28 -12.50
N ALA A 198 3.28 -6.18 -12.88
CA ALA A 198 3.34 -4.92 -12.16
C ALA A 198 2.74 -5.05 -10.75
N PHE A 199 1.67 -5.81 -10.59
CA PHE A 199 1.09 -6.11 -9.29
C PHE A 199 2.08 -6.87 -8.39
N LYS A 200 2.66 -7.97 -8.87
CA LYS A 200 3.70 -8.72 -8.14
C LYS A 200 4.86 -7.82 -7.74
N LYS A 201 5.30 -6.92 -8.62
CA LYS A 201 6.35 -5.92 -8.34
C LYS A 201 5.95 -4.99 -7.19
N ILE A 202 4.74 -4.46 -7.19
CA ILE A 202 4.22 -3.60 -6.12
C ILE A 202 4.20 -4.34 -4.78
N ILE A 203 3.71 -5.59 -4.76
CA ILE A 203 3.65 -6.40 -3.54
C ILE A 203 5.06 -6.69 -3.00
N ALA A 204 5.98 -7.11 -3.86
CA ALA A 204 7.35 -7.39 -3.47
C ALA A 204 8.05 -6.15 -2.88
N ILE A 205 7.93 -5.00 -3.55
CA ILE A 205 8.53 -3.74 -3.07
C ILE A 205 7.89 -3.28 -1.76
N THR A 206 6.56 -3.40 -1.64
CA THR A 206 5.87 -3.06 -0.38
C THR A 206 6.35 -3.96 0.75
N ARG A 207 6.50 -5.27 0.55
CA ARG A 207 7.04 -6.19 1.56
C ARG A 207 8.45 -5.79 2.01
N LEU A 208 9.32 -5.38 1.08
CA LEU A 208 10.67 -4.94 1.43
C LEU A 208 10.68 -3.59 2.16
N SER A 209 9.68 -2.74 1.89
CA SER A 209 9.59 -1.39 2.46
C SER A 209 8.92 -1.38 3.83
N LEU A 210 7.89 -2.21 4.00
CA LEU A 210 7.01 -2.32 5.17
C LEU A 210 6.96 -3.78 5.65
N PRO A 211 8.07 -4.34 6.15
CA PRO A 211 8.19 -5.78 6.40
C PRO A 211 7.24 -6.31 7.50
N LEU A 212 6.80 -5.44 8.41
CA LEU A 212 5.91 -5.81 9.52
C LEU A 212 4.43 -5.82 9.15
N SER A 213 4.04 -5.20 8.04
CA SER A 213 2.63 -5.14 7.61
C SER A 213 2.20 -6.45 6.97
N ASN A 214 0.99 -6.89 7.28
CA ASN A 214 0.29 -7.96 6.59
C ASN A 214 -0.25 -7.44 5.25
N LEU A 215 0.40 -7.84 4.16
CA LEU A 215 -0.14 -7.65 2.81
C LEU A 215 -1.25 -8.67 2.56
N ILE A 216 -2.46 -8.19 2.30
CA ILE A 216 -3.65 -9.03 2.11
C ILE A 216 -4.20 -8.85 0.68
N MET A 217 -4.44 -9.98 0.01
CA MET A 217 -5.10 -10.02 -1.30
C MET A 217 -6.59 -10.30 -1.15
N SER A 218 -7.44 -9.61 -1.92
CA SER A 218 -8.88 -9.92 -2.02
C SER A 218 -9.16 -11.19 -2.83
N THR A 219 -10.34 -11.78 -2.71
CA THR A 219 -10.69 -13.03 -3.44
C THR A 219 -10.89 -12.88 -4.94
N ARG A 220 -10.88 -11.64 -5.47
CA ARG A 220 -11.13 -11.25 -6.87
C ARG A 220 -10.08 -11.72 -7.89
N GLU A 221 -8.99 -12.35 -7.44
CA GLU A 221 -7.86 -12.74 -8.29
C GLU A 221 -7.83 -14.25 -8.58
N THR A 222 -7.13 -14.64 -9.64
CA THR A 222 -7.02 -16.04 -10.06
C THR A 222 -6.20 -16.87 -9.05
N ASN A 223 -6.41 -18.19 -9.02
CA ASN A 223 -5.64 -19.07 -8.13
C ASN A 223 -4.14 -19.03 -8.41
N GLN A 224 -3.74 -18.87 -9.67
CA GLN A 224 -2.33 -18.70 -10.01
C GLN A 224 -1.78 -17.42 -9.39
N LEU A 225 -2.47 -16.29 -9.55
CA LEU A 225 -2.01 -15.02 -9.00
C LEU A 225 -2.01 -15.01 -7.46
N LYS A 226 -2.94 -15.74 -6.82
CA LYS A 226 -2.97 -15.95 -5.37
C LYS A 226 -1.71 -16.68 -4.88
N ASN A 227 -1.27 -17.72 -5.59
CA ASN A 227 -0.03 -18.43 -5.26
C ASN A 227 1.18 -17.53 -5.46
N ASP A 228 1.28 -16.90 -6.64
CA ASP A 228 2.35 -15.96 -6.97
C ASP A 228 2.45 -14.82 -5.94
N PHE A 229 1.31 -14.32 -5.46
CA PHE A 229 1.24 -13.29 -4.43
C PHE A 229 1.88 -13.72 -3.12
N LEU A 230 1.58 -14.93 -2.65
CA LEU A 230 2.19 -15.46 -1.42
C LEU A 230 3.70 -15.68 -1.59
N GLU A 231 4.13 -16.14 -2.77
CA GLU A 231 5.54 -16.34 -3.09
C GLU A 231 6.32 -15.01 -3.19
N CYS A 232 5.71 -13.93 -3.68
CA CYS A 232 6.38 -12.65 -3.87
C CYS A 232 6.24 -11.66 -2.70
N GLY A 233 5.80 -12.12 -1.52
CA GLY A 233 5.79 -11.33 -0.28
C GLY A 233 4.40 -11.03 0.29
N GLY A 234 3.33 -11.52 -0.32
CA GLY A 234 1.99 -11.51 0.24
C GLY A 234 1.88 -12.37 1.50
N SER A 235 1.03 -11.98 2.45
CA SER A 235 0.88 -12.71 3.72
C SER A 235 -0.35 -13.61 3.72
N GLN A 236 -1.48 -13.08 3.21
CA GLN A 236 -2.76 -13.79 3.27
C GLN A 236 -3.64 -13.44 2.07
N VAL A 237 -4.40 -14.42 1.63
CA VAL A 237 -5.55 -14.20 0.74
C VAL A 237 -6.80 -14.18 1.63
N SER A 238 -7.62 -13.14 1.52
CA SER A 238 -8.90 -13.04 2.21
C SER A 238 -9.71 -14.32 1.97
N ALA A 239 -10.37 -14.83 3.00
CA ALA A 239 -11.43 -15.82 2.80
C ALA A 239 -12.66 -15.10 2.21
N ASP A 240 -13.43 -15.80 1.39
CA ASP A 240 -14.80 -15.37 1.06
C ASP A 240 -15.63 -15.49 2.35
N PHE A 241 -16.28 -14.40 2.77
CA PHE A 241 -17.35 -14.44 3.78
C PHE A 241 -18.69 -14.58 3.07
#